data_AF-A0AA91ZUX2-F1
#
_entry.id   AF-A0AA91ZUX2-F1
#
_cell.length_a   1.000
_cell.length_b   1.000
_cell.length_c   1.000
_cell.angle_alpha   90.00
_cell.angle_beta   90.00
_cell.angle_gamma   90.00
#
_symmetry.space_group_name_H-M   'P 1'
#
loop_
_entity.id
_entity.type
_entity.pdbx_description
1 polymer ?
#
loop_
_entity_poly.entity_id
_entity_poly.type
_entity_poly.pdbx_seq_one_letter_code
_entity_poly.pdbx_strand_id
1 'polypeptide(L)' 'MARTNKLLVPGVEQALEQFKYEIAQEFGVSLGSNTASRSNGSVGGEVTKRLVSLAQQQLRG' A
#
# COMPACT_ATOMS: atom_id res chain seq x y z
N MET A 1 5.66 -10.93 19.05
CA MET A 1 5.06 -11.51 17.83
C MET A 1 4.71 -10.38 16.88
N ALA A 2 5.42 -10.24 15.77
CA ALA A 2 5.01 -9.32 14.70
C ALA A 2 3.76 -9.91 14.04
N ARG A 3 2.63 -9.22 14.13
CA ARG A 3 1.42 -9.60 13.39
C ARG A 3 1.67 -9.23 11.93
N THR A 4 2.19 -10.16 11.15
CA THR A 4 2.20 -10.02 9.69
C THR A 4 0.75 -10.09 9.22
N ASN A 5 0.19 -8.96 8.80
CA ASN A 5 -1.11 -8.96 8.14
C ASN A 5 -1.04 -9.92 6.95
N LYS A 6 -1.92 -10.93 6.95
CA LYS A 6 -1.99 -11.89 5.85
C LYS A 6 -2.67 -11.20 4.67
N LEU A 7 -2.03 -11.23 3.50
CA LEU A 7 -2.65 -10.75 2.27
C LEU A 7 -3.89 -11.59 1.95
N LEU A 8 -4.93 -10.94 1.45
CA LEU A 8 -6.21 -11.58 1.14
C LEU A 8 -6.17 -12.37 -0.17
N VAL A 9 -5.36 -11.93 -1.13
CA VAL A 9 -5.21 -12.56 -2.44
C VAL A 9 -3.83 -13.21 -2.50
N PRO A 10 -3.72 -14.53 -2.74
CA PRO A 10 -2.43 -15.19 -2.89
C PRO A 10 -1.66 -14.70 -4.13
N GLY A 11 -0.34 -14.51 -4.01
CA GLY A 11 0.55 -14.21 -5.14
C GLY A 11 0.62 -12.72 -5.53
N VAL A 12 -0.08 -11.83 -4.82
CA VAL A 12 -0.09 -10.38 -5.10
C VAL A 12 1.01 -9.60 -4.36
N GLU A 13 1.82 -10.29 -3.55
CA GLU A 13 2.87 -9.72 -2.72
C GLU A 13 3.76 -8.76 -3.52
N GLN A 14 4.27 -9.21 -4.66
CA GLN A 14 5.20 -8.43 -5.49
C GLN A 14 4.54 -7.19 -6.10
N ALA A 15 3.28 -7.30 -6.53
CA ALA A 15 2.55 -6.18 -7.11
C ALA A 15 2.24 -5.12 -6.04
N LEU A 16 1.79 -5.54 -4.86
CA LEU A 16 1.56 -4.62 -3.74
C LEU A 16 2.85 -3.96 -3.25
N GLU A 17 3.97 -4.69 -3.28
CA GLU A 17 5.27 -4.15 -2.88
C GLU A 17 5.75 -3.08 -3.86
N GLN A 18 5.58 -3.30 -5.16
CA GLN A 18 5.87 -2.28 -6.19
C GLN A 18 5.01 -1.03 -5.98
N PHE A 19 3.69 -1.20 -5.82
CA PHE A 19 2.76 -0.10 -5.55
C PHE A 19 3.14 0.69 -4.29
N LYS A 20 3.50 -0.01 -3.22
CA LYS A 20 3.93 0.60 -1.96
C LYS A 20 5.15 1.50 -2.18
N TYR A 21 6.16 1.03 -2.92
CA TYR A 21 7.37 1.81 -3.15
C TYR A 21 7.19 2.94 -4.16
N GLU A 22 6.35 2.77 -5.18
CA GLU A 22 5.97 3.84 -6.10
C GLU A 22 5.33 5.00 -5.34
N ILE A 23 4.31 4.72 -4.52
CA ILE A 23 3.63 5.73 -3.71
C ILE A 23 4.59 6.35 -2.67
N ALA A 24 5.45 5.55 -2.06
CA ALA A 24 6.45 6.06 -1.12
C ALA A 24 7.39 7.06 -1.79
N GLN A 25 7.82 6.79 -3.03
CA GLN A 25 8.62 7.72 -3.83
C GLN A 25 7.84 8.99 -4.17
N GLU A 26 6.59 8.88 -4.62
CA GLU A 26 5.74 10.04 -4.91
C GLU A 26 5.55 10.95 -3.69
N PHE A 27 5.42 10.35 -2.49
CA PHE A 27 5.21 11.09 -1.24
C PHE A 27 6.52 11.55 -0.59
N GLY A 28 7.68 11.20 -1.16
CA GLY A 28 8.99 11.49 -0.56
C GLY A 28 9.20 10.81 0.81
N VAL A 29 8.54 9.67 1.05
CA VAL A 29 8.61 8.93 2.31
C VAL A 29 9.61 7.78 2.18
N SER A 30 10.67 7.81 2.99
CA SER A 30 11.50 6.62 3.19
C SER A 30 10.83 5.69 4.20
N LEU A 31 10.33 4.54 3.77
CA LEU A 31 9.69 3.58 4.67
C LEU A 31 10.70 2.95 5.62
N GLY A 32 10.36 2.84 6.91
CA GLY A 32 11.25 2.22 7.89
C GLY A 32 10.79 2.42 9.33
N SER A 33 11.44 1.70 10.25
CA SER A 33 11.16 1.76 11.69
C SER A 33 11.47 3.12 12.32
N ASN A 34 12.43 3.86 11.74
CA ASN A 34 12.84 5.19 12.20
C ASN A 34 12.00 6.31 11.57
N THR A 35 11.09 5.98 10.66
CA THR A 35 10.20 6.95 10.01
C THR A 35 8.93 7.10 10.82
N ALA A 36 8.42 8.34 10.92
CA ALA A 36 7.21 8.63 11.67
C ALA A 36 6.05 7.72 11.23
N SER A 37 5.33 7.14 12.20
CA SER A 37 4.23 6.20 11.93
C SER A 37 3.16 6.78 11.02
N ARG A 38 2.91 8.09 11.11
CA ARG A 38 1.99 8.81 10.22
C ARG A 38 2.49 8.81 8.76
N SER A 39 3.78 8.99 8.52
CA SER A 39 4.34 8.97 7.16
C SER A 39 4.34 7.55 6.57
N ASN A 40 4.68 6.53 7.38
CA ASN A 40 4.51 5.14 6.94
C ASN A 40 3.04 4.82 6.65
N GLY A 41 2.14 5.31 7.50
CA GLY A 41 0.69 5.10 7.38
C GLY A 41 0.06 5.78 6.17
N SER A 42 0.55 6.96 5.75
CA SER A 42 0.01 7.66 4.58
C SER A 42 0.23 6.88 3.28
N VAL A 43 1.39 6.22 3.14
CA VAL A 43 1.67 5.33 1.99
C VAL A 43 0.68 4.16 1.95
N GLY A 44 0.47 3.46 3.07
CA GLY A 44 -0.48 2.34 3.13
C GLY A 44 -1.95 2.75 2.89
N GLY A 45 -2.32 3.95 3.36
CA GLY A 45 -3.64 4.53 3.09
C GLY A 45 -3.87 4.81 1.61
N GLU A 46 -2.86 5.36 0.93
CA GLU A 46 -2.95 5.66 -0.51
C GLU A 46 -2.97 4.38 -1.36
N VAL A 47 -2.18 3.36 -1.01
CA VAL A 47 -2.27 2.02 -1.66
C VAL A 47 -3.71 1.52 -1.63
N THR A 48 -4.34 1.53 -0.45
CA THR A 48 -5.72 1.08 -0.28
C THR A 48 -6.69 1.92 -1.11
N LYS A 49 -6.52 3.25 -1.09
CA LYS A 49 -7.38 4.19 -1.84
C LYS A 49 -7.33 3.94 -3.35
N ARG A 50 -6.13 3.75 -3.93
CA ARG A 50 -5.97 3.46 -5.36
C ARG A 50 -6.59 2.12 -5.73
N LEU A 51 -6.33 1.07 -4.94
CA LEU A 51 -6.93 -0.25 -5.17
C LEU A 51 -8.46 -0.23 -5.16
N VAL A 52 -9.06 0.46 -4.18
CA VAL A 52 -10.53 0.63 -4.13
C VAL A 52 -11.04 1.42 -5.32
N SER A 53 -10.34 2.48 -5.73
CA SER A 53 -10.73 3.30 -6.89
C SER A 53 -10.72 2.48 -8.19
N LEU A 54 -9.67 1.68 -8.41
CA LEU A 54 -9.56 0.74 -9.54
C LEU A 54 -10.69 -0.30 -9.53
N ALA A 55 -10.96 -0.91 -8.37
CA ALA A 55 -12.05 -1.87 -8.23
C ALA A 55 -13.42 -1.23 -8.51
N GLN A 56 -13.66 -0.01 -8.02
CA GLN A 56 -14.89 0.73 -8.30
C GLN A 56 -15.06 1.06 -9.79
N GLN A 57 -13.98 1.34 -10.52
CA GLN A 57 -14.03 1.56 -11.97
C GLN A 57 -14.38 0.27 -12.71
N GLN A 58 -13.82 -0.87 -12.31
CA GLN A 58 -14.14 -2.17 -12.91
C GLN A 58 -15.58 -2.62 -12.65
N LEU A 59 -16.11 -2.36 -11.46
CA LEU A 59 -17.50 -2.71 -11.09
C LEU A 59 -18.56 -1.81 -11.75
N ARG A 60 -18.15 -0.67 -12.32
CA ARG A 60 -19.03 0.28 -13.00
C ARG A 60 -19.16 0.02 -14.50
N GLY A 61 -18.42 -0.95 -15.04
CA GLY A 61 -18.62 -1.53 -16.37
C GLY A 61 -19.43 -2.82 -16.28
#